data_AF-A0A8U0M5G0-F1
#
_entry.id   AF-A0A8U0M5G0-F1
#
_cell.length_a   1.000
_cell.length_b   1.000
_cell.length_c   1.000
_cell.angle_alpha   90.00
_cell.angle_beta   90.00
_cell.angle_gamma   90.00
#
_symmetry.space_group_name_H-M   'P 1'
#
loop_
_entity.id
_entity.type
_entity.pdbx_description
1 polymer ?
#
loop_
_entity_poly.entity_id
_entity_poly.type
_entity_poly.pdbx_seq_one_letter_code
_entity_poly.pdbx_strand_id
1 'polypeptide(L)'
;MSRLFLQLIAILLLCVNITHAQYKYRYYKDFVQVDNTIWALTTEGTVKIISLTNRKTLRTIINDQAITYITKDRKGTVMLLDRSNQIKTYNEDTGSWKTRQTIEQKLFALAFDSQNNGYAITDKGILNLKTRELHFSKIPQKYFLFPEDSWDRVTCSYVDKDDIIWVGFYLGEWGGGKLLLFNTDTKTFSEPILHKDTKVLPPVQSLFGDSTTVYASVSWSNGSVIHFQDFRATVLFESKNHWGKPFGKYKIQESIEGEHIGPATLSRYDNSIYFGSQNGIFRGNRSKDLANVKNWKKIVSPTSNWFIGQPISFDSPMNVAKIVATGKGKFVFLSRLNGIGFFDNGRLTMIK
;
A
#
# COMPACT_ATOMS: atom_id res chain seq x y z
N MET A 1 8.12 -7.75 52.33
CA MET A 1 7.40 -7.90 51.04
C MET A 1 6.75 -9.29 51.05
N SER A 2 5.43 -9.41 50.93
CA SER A 2 4.74 -10.70 51.13
C SER A 2 4.98 -11.66 49.94
N ARG A 3 4.99 -12.97 50.20
CA ARG A 3 5.18 -14.02 49.18
C ARG A 3 4.16 -13.92 48.04
N LEU A 4 2.96 -13.43 48.34
CA LEU A 4 1.88 -13.17 47.38
C LEU A 4 2.23 -12.04 46.39
N PHE A 5 2.93 -11.00 46.86
CA PHE A 5 3.31 -9.85 46.03
C PHE A 5 4.37 -10.21 44.99
N LEU A 6 5.34 -11.06 45.37
CA LEU A 6 6.35 -11.60 44.44
C LEU A 6 5.75 -12.53 43.38
N GLN A 7 4.75 -13.34 43.76
CA GLN A 7 4.04 -14.21 42.81
C GLN A 7 3.20 -13.41 41.80
N LEU A 8 2.53 -12.35 42.26
CA LEU A 8 1.80 -11.42 41.38
C LEU A 8 2.72 -10.72 40.39
N ILE A 9 3.90 -10.24 40.82
CA ILE A 9 4.89 -9.62 39.92
C ILE A 9 5.41 -10.64 38.89
N ALA A 10 5.70 -11.88 39.31
CA ALA A 10 6.16 -12.92 38.40
C ALA A 10 5.10 -13.29 37.34
N ILE A 11 3.83 -13.40 37.74
CA ILE A 11 2.70 -13.63 36.82
C ILE A 11 2.53 -12.43 35.88
N LEU A 12 2.63 -11.19 36.38
CA LEU A 12 2.54 -9.99 35.55
C LEU A 12 3.67 -9.94 34.51
N LEU A 13 4.91 -10.25 34.91
CA LEU A 13 6.07 -10.31 34.02
C LEU A 13 5.95 -11.45 32.99
N LEU A 14 5.38 -12.60 33.37
CA LEU A 14 5.06 -13.68 32.42
C LEU A 14 3.97 -13.25 31.43
N CYS A 15 2.90 -12.60 31.88
CA CYS A 15 1.83 -12.08 31.02
C CYS A 15 2.32 -10.98 30.06
N VAL A 16 3.22 -10.10 30.50
CA VAL A 16 3.83 -9.05 29.65
C VAL A 16 4.76 -9.67 28.59
N ASN A 17 5.49 -10.74 28.92
CA ASN A 17 6.33 -11.44 27.95
C ASN A 17 5.53 -12.29 26.95
N ILE A 18 4.44 -12.92 27.38
CA ILE A 18 3.55 -13.71 26.51
C ILE A 18 2.80 -12.79 25.53
N THR A 19 2.39 -11.59 25.96
CA THR A 19 1.79 -10.59 25.06
C THR A 19 2.81 -10.01 24.08
N HIS A 20 4.06 -9.78 24.46
CA HIS A 20 5.12 -9.34 23.53
C HIS A 20 5.53 -10.42 22.51
N ALA A 21 5.45 -11.70 22.86
CA ALA A 21 5.82 -12.80 21.97
C ALA A 21 4.85 -13.00 20.79
N GLN A 22 3.60 -12.52 20.88
CA GLN A 22 2.58 -12.71 19.84
C GLN A 22 2.63 -11.67 18.70
N TYR A 23 3.44 -10.62 18.81
CA TYR A 23 3.57 -9.56 17.79
C TYR A 23 4.74 -9.76 16.81
N LYS A 24 5.45 -10.89 16.88
CA LYS A 24 6.83 -11.04 16.36
C LYS A 24 7.00 -11.53 14.92
N TYR A 25 5.97 -11.46 14.06
CA TYR A 25 6.08 -11.96 12.68
C TYR A 25 5.75 -10.91 11.62
N ARG A 26 6.42 -9.75 11.69
CA ARG A 26 6.52 -8.85 10.54
C ARG A 26 7.95 -8.93 10.00
N TYR A 27 8.13 -9.60 8.87
CA TYR A 27 9.44 -9.80 8.26
C TYR A 27 9.85 -8.63 7.36
N TYR A 28 8.89 -8.09 6.61
CA TYR A 28 9.10 -7.03 5.63
C TYR A 28 8.09 -5.89 5.82
N LYS A 29 8.54 -4.66 5.55
CA LYS A 29 7.73 -3.42 5.60
C LYS A 29 7.25 -3.00 4.22
N ASP A 30 8.12 -3.12 3.23
CA ASP A 30 7.85 -2.74 1.85
C ASP A 30 8.80 -3.50 0.90
N PHE A 31 8.55 -3.41 -0.40
CA PHE A 31 9.48 -3.84 -1.43
C PHE A 31 9.36 -2.99 -2.69
N VAL A 32 10.43 -2.96 -3.49
CA VAL A 32 10.41 -2.40 -4.85
C VAL A 32 10.93 -3.43 -5.84
N GLN A 33 10.31 -3.51 -7.03
CA GLN A 33 10.81 -4.33 -8.13
C GLN A 33 11.80 -3.50 -8.96
N VAL A 34 13.00 -4.03 -9.15
CA VAL A 34 14.01 -3.51 -10.09
C VAL A 34 14.42 -4.66 -10.99
N ASP A 35 14.15 -4.50 -12.29
CA ASP A 35 14.35 -5.52 -13.32
C ASP A 35 13.83 -6.90 -12.87
N ASN A 36 14.74 -7.87 -12.75
CA ASN A 36 14.44 -9.25 -12.39
C ASN A 36 14.64 -9.53 -10.88
N THR A 37 14.62 -8.50 -10.05
CA THR A 37 14.83 -8.59 -8.60
C THR A 37 13.77 -7.85 -7.79
N ILE A 38 13.57 -8.32 -6.57
CA ILE A 38 12.78 -7.65 -5.52
C ILE A 38 13.73 -7.16 -4.44
N TRP A 39 13.72 -5.85 -4.21
CA TRP A 39 14.44 -5.20 -3.12
C TRP A 39 13.48 -5.06 -1.95
N ALA A 40 13.62 -5.96 -0.98
CA ALA A 40 12.70 -6.13 0.12
C ALA A 40 13.24 -5.45 1.38
N LEU A 41 12.52 -4.43 1.87
CA LEU A 41 12.85 -3.72 3.11
C LEU A 41 12.33 -4.52 4.30
N THR A 42 13.23 -4.95 5.18
CA THR A 42 12.89 -5.69 6.40
C THR A 42 12.35 -4.76 7.48
N THR A 43 11.70 -5.31 8.50
CA THR A 43 11.25 -4.53 9.67
C THR A 43 12.40 -3.95 10.49
N GLU A 44 13.56 -4.58 10.45
CA GLU A 44 14.80 -4.12 11.09
C GLU A 44 15.47 -2.96 10.34
N GLY A 45 15.03 -2.68 9.11
CA GLY A 45 15.58 -1.60 8.28
C GLY A 45 16.81 -2.00 7.47
N THR A 46 16.91 -3.28 7.10
CA THR A 46 17.87 -3.80 6.11
C THR A 46 17.16 -4.11 4.79
N VAL A 47 17.90 -4.24 3.70
CA VAL A 47 17.33 -4.59 2.38
C VAL A 47 17.83 -5.95 1.92
N LYS A 48 16.92 -6.88 1.65
CA LYS A 48 17.24 -8.15 1.00
C LYS A 48 16.92 -8.06 -0.49
N ILE A 49 17.89 -8.37 -1.33
CA ILE A 49 17.71 -8.48 -2.79
C ILE A 49 17.36 -9.92 -3.11
N ILE A 50 16.19 -10.15 -3.70
CA ILE A 50 15.65 -11.47 -3.99
C ILE A 50 15.47 -11.62 -5.50
N SER A 51 15.95 -12.71 -6.08
CA SER A 51 15.74 -13.01 -7.51
C SER A 51 14.28 -13.38 -7.79
N LEU A 52 13.67 -12.79 -8.82
CA LEU A 52 12.35 -13.23 -9.32
C LEU A 52 12.41 -14.63 -9.96
N THR A 53 13.56 -15.03 -10.51
CA THR A 53 13.70 -16.31 -11.22
C THR A 53 13.74 -17.50 -10.26
N ASN A 54 14.63 -17.47 -9.27
CA ASN A 54 14.86 -18.61 -8.39
C ASN A 54 14.40 -18.39 -6.94
N ARG A 55 13.88 -17.18 -6.63
CA ARG A 55 13.32 -16.83 -5.32
C ARG A 55 14.34 -16.92 -4.18
N LYS A 56 15.63 -16.91 -4.48
CA LYS A 56 16.71 -16.88 -3.49
C LYS A 56 17.10 -15.44 -3.19
N THR A 57 17.44 -15.20 -1.93
CA THR A 57 18.13 -13.97 -1.52
C THR A 57 19.52 -13.99 -2.13
N LEU A 58 19.81 -13.01 -2.98
CA LEU A 58 21.10 -12.82 -3.64
C LEU A 58 22.08 -12.07 -2.74
N ARG A 59 21.57 -11.06 -2.03
CA ARG A 59 22.38 -10.17 -1.18
C ARG A 59 21.52 -9.56 -0.08
N THR A 60 22.14 -9.26 1.06
CA THR A 60 21.58 -8.37 2.08
C THR A 60 22.42 -7.11 2.13
N ILE A 61 21.76 -5.96 2.02
CA ILE A 61 22.38 -4.64 2.12
C ILE A 61 22.00 -4.04 3.48
N ILE A 62 23.01 -3.55 4.18
CA ILE A 62 22.89 -2.84 5.45
C ILE A 62 23.28 -1.38 5.19
N ASN A 63 22.56 -0.44 5.78
CA ASN A 63 22.91 0.98 5.82
C ASN A 63 23.32 1.32 7.26
N ASP A 64 24.14 2.36 7.43
CA ASP A 64 24.61 2.81 8.75
C ASP A 64 23.46 3.09 9.72
N GLN A 65 22.32 3.53 9.17
CA GLN A 65 21.08 3.78 9.90
C GLN A 65 19.96 2.91 9.34
N ALA A 66 19.08 2.44 10.21
CA ALA A 66 17.96 1.59 9.80
C ALA A 66 17.11 2.30 8.73
N ILE A 67 16.83 1.58 7.66
CA ILE A 67 16.05 2.08 6.52
C ILE A 67 14.57 2.11 6.90
N THR A 68 13.92 3.24 6.63
CA THR A 68 12.51 3.48 6.96
C THR A 68 11.61 3.43 5.72
N TYR A 69 12.15 3.75 4.55
CA TYR A 69 11.43 3.78 3.28
C TYR A 69 12.33 3.32 2.13
N ILE A 70 11.76 2.65 1.12
CA ILE A 70 12.46 2.24 -0.10
C ILE A 70 11.58 2.51 -1.33
N THR A 71 12.19 2.98 -2.41
CA THR A 71 11.54 3.13 -3.70
C THR A 71 12.57 3.04 -4.83
N LYS A 72 12.17 3.36 -6.05
CA LYS A 72 13.08 3.62 -7.16
C LYS A 72 12.63 4.85 -7.94
N ASP A 73 13.58 5.47 -8.61
CA ASP A 73 13.31 6.56 -9.56
C ASP A 73 12.82 6.02 -10.93
N ARG A 74 12.58 6.91 -11.89
CA ARG A 74 12.15 6.51 -13.25
C ARG A 74 13.22 5.74 -14.02
N LYS A 75 14.50 5.94 -13.68
CA LYS A 75 15.65 5.25 -14.28
C LYS A 75 15.91 3.88 -13.66
N GLY A 76 15.17 3.50 -12.61
CA GLY A 76 15.34 2.24 -11.90
C GLY A 76 16.35 2.31 -10.75
N THR A 77 16.93 3.47 -10.47
CA THR A 77 17.87 3.66 -9.36
C THR A 77 17.13 3.49 -8.04
N VAL A 78 17.59 2.57 -7.20
CA VAL A 78 17.01 2.36 -5.87
C VAL A 78 17.33 3.53 -4.96
N MET A 79 16.30 4.00 -4.27
CA MET A 79 16.39 5.10 -3.31
C MET A 79 15.79 4.68 -1.97
N LEU A 80 16.31 5.27 -0.91
CA LEU A 80 15.83 5.03 0.45
C LEU A 80 15.75 6.31 1.27
N LEU A 81 15.00 6.23 2.36
CA LEU A 81 15.13 7.11 3.52
C LEU A 81 15.59 6.28 4.71
N ASP A 82 16.54 6.79 5.49
CA ASP A 82 16.94 6.18 6.75
C ASP A 82 16.40 6.92 7.99
N ARG A 83 16.65 6.37 9.19
CA ARG A 83 16.22 6.96 10.46
C ARG A 83 16.83 8.33 10.78
N SER A 84 17.88 8.74 10.08
CA SER A 84 18.45 10.09 10.18
C SER A 84 17.87 11.04 9.13
N ASN A 85 16.75 10.67 8.52
CA ASN A 85 16.07 11.42 7.46
C ASN A 85 16.97 11.74 6.26
N GLN A 86 17.94 10.87 5.96
CA GLN A 86 18.78 11.01 4.78
C GLN A 86 18.18 10.25 3.60
N ILE A 87 17.95 10.96 2.50
CA ILE A 87 17.64 10.37 1.20
C ILE A 87 18.95 9.91 0.57
N LYS A 88 19.06 8.61 0.28
CA LYS A 88 20.24 8.01 -0.35
C LYS A 88 19.88 7.27 -1.62
N THR A 89 20.79 7.25 -2.59
CA THR A 89 20.72 6.41 -3.80
C THR A 89 21.70 5.26 -3.68
N TYR A 90 21.32 4.07 -4.12
CA TYR A 90 22.24 2.95 -4.22
C TYR A 90 23.17 3.14 -5.42
N ASN A 91 24.46 2.92 -5.23
CA ASN A 91 25.43 2.76 -6.31
C ASN A 91 25.78 1.28 -6.42
N GLU A 92 25.41 0.65 -7.53
CA GLU A 92 25.68 -0.77 -7.77
C GLU A 92 27.16 -1.05 -7.99
N ASP A 93 27.87 -0.16 -8.69
CA ASP A 93 29.30 -0.31 -9.00
C ASP A 93 30.15 -0.36 -7.74
N THR A 94 29.83 0.51 -6.76
CA THR A 94 30.53 0.57 -5.47
C THR A 94 29.85 -0.27 -4.39
N GLY A 95 28.66 -0.80 -4.68
CA GLY A 95 27.84 -1.54 -3.72
C GLY A 95 27.46 -0.77 -2.46
N SER A 96 27.39 0.57 -2.53
CA SER A 96 27.25 1.46 -1.37
C SER A 96 26.16 2.54 -1.55
N TRP A 97 25.74 3.14 -0.44
CA TRP A 97 24.76 4.22 -0.44
C TRP A 97 25.45 5.58 -0.58
N LYS A 98 24.96 6.42 -1.50
CA LYS A 98 25.37 7.82 -1.62
C LYS A 98 24.25 8.72 -1.11
N THR A 99 24.54 9.51 -0.08
CA THR A 99 23.61 10.54 0.41
C THR A 99 23.39 11.60 -0.67
N ARG A 100 22.12 11.89 -0.94
CA ARG A 100 21.70 12.95 -1.84
C ARG A 100 21.28 14.19 -1.07
N GLN A 101 20.54 13.99 0.01
CA GLN A 101 19.91 15.08 0.72
C GLN A 101 19.47 14.64 2.11
N THR A 102 19.38 15.59 3.05
CA THR A 102 18.65 15.43 4.32
C THR A 102 17.35 16.22 4.24
N ILE A 103 16.26 15.64 4.75
CA ILE A 103 14.96 16.31 4.88
C ILE A 103 14.63 16.47 6.37
N GLU A 104 13.96 17.56 6.72
CA GLU A 104 13.57 17.83 8.11
C GLU A 104 12.16 17.31 8.39
N GLN A 105 11.33 17.26 7.36
CA GLN A 105 9.93 16.85 7.43
C GLN A 105 9.79 15.33 7.50
N LYS A 106 8.68 14.86 8.06
CA LYS A 106 8.32 13.44 8.07
C LYS A 106 7.92 13.02 6.66
N LEU A 107 8.66 12.08 6.08
CA LEU A 107 8.38 11.55 4.76
C LEU A 107 7.29 10.47 4.79
N PHE A 108 6.38 10.52 3.83
CA PHE A 108 5.43 9.44 3.53
C PHE A 108 5.80 8.69 2.24
N ALA A 109 6.24 9.40 1.21
CA ALA A 109 6.62 8.81 -0.07
C ALA A 109 7.56 9.70 -0.88
N LEU A 110 8.26 9.11 -1.84
CA LEU A 110 8.98 9.83 -2.89
C LEU A 110 8.30 9.58 -4.24
N ALA A 111 8.12 10.64 -5.00
CA ALA A 111 7.52 10.65 -6.32
C ALA A 111 8.51 11.22 -7.34
N PHE A 112 8.44 10.75 -8.58
CA PHE A 112 9.32 11.19 -9.67
C PHE A 112 8.50 11.46 -10.92
N ASP A 113 8.62 12.69 -11.44
CA ASP A 113 8.02 13.07 -12.72
C ASP A 113 8.73 12.39 -13.91
N SER A 114 8.23 12.62 -15.12
CA SER A 114 8.74 12.05 -16.36
C SER A 114 10.20 12.46 -16.66
N GLN A 115 10.63 13.62 -16.15
CA GLN A 115 12.00 14.13 -16.24
C GLN A 115 12.89 13.61 -15.10
N ASN A 116 12.37 12.77 -14.22
CA ASN A 116 13.03 12.23 -13.04
C ASN A 116 13.39 13.30 -11.99
N ASN A 117 12.68 14.43 -11.95
CA ASN A 117 12.75 15.34 -10.81
C ASN A 117 12.03 14.69 -9.62
N GLY A 118 12.68 14.71 -8.46
CA GLY A 118 12.18 14.09 -7.25
C GLY A 118 11.32 15.03 -6.41
N TYR A 119 10.24 14.49 -5.88
CA TYR A 119 9.32 15.16 -4.98
C TYR A 119 9.15 14.32 -3.71
N ALA A 120 9.35 14.93 -2.55
CA ALA A 120 9.05 14.31 -1.27
C ALA A 120 7.62 14.66 -0.83
N ILE A 121 6.80 13.64 -0.63
CA ILE A 121 5.47 13.77 -0.03
C ILE A 121 5.66 13.67 1.48
N THR A 122 5.37 14.75 2.19
CA THR A 122 5.70 14.93 3.61
C THR A 122 4.48 15.31 4.43
N ASP A 123 4.65 15.38 5.75
CA ASP A 123 3.68 15.98 6.67
C ASP A 123 3.43 17.47 6.43
N LYS A 124 4.35 18.19 5.78
CA LYS A 124 4.17 19.62 5.45
C LYS A 124 3.79 19.89 3.99
N GLY A 125 3.45 18.85 3.24
CA GLY A 125 3.06 18.95 1.82
C GLY A 125 4.07 18.28 0.88
N ILE A 126 4.15 18.77 -0.35
CA ILE A 126 5.04 18.24 -1.39
C ILE A 126 6.25 19.16 -1.54
N LEU A 127 7.43 18.63 -1.21
CA LEU A 127 8.72 19.29 -1.34
C LEU A 127 9.37 18.90 -2.67
N ASN A 128 9.66 19.87 -3.52
CA ASN A 128 10.53 19.67 -4.68
C ASN A 128 11.98 19.49 -4.20
N LEU A 129 12.59 18.33 -4.44
CA LEU A 129 13.93 18.03 -3.94
C LEU A 129 15.03 18.87 -4.61
N LYS A 130 14.79 19.36 -5.83
CA LYS A 130 15.74 20.19 -6.57
C LYS A 130 15.68 21.65 -6.13
N THR A 131 14.49 22.26 -6.15
CA THR A 131 14.32 23.69 -5.86
C THR A 131 14.16 23.98 -4.37
N ARG A 132 13.87 22.96 -3.56
CA ARG A 132 13.50 23.06 -2.13
C ARG A 132 12.20 23.81 -1.86
N GLU A 133 11.40 24.09 -2.89
CA GLU A 133 10.08 24.69 -2.74
C GLU A 133 9.10 23.68 -2.14
N LEU A 134 8.37 24.13 -1.13
CA LEU A 134 7.36 23.34 -0.43
C LEU A 134 5.96 23.86 -0.80
N HIS A 135 5.12 22.96 -1.28
CA HIS A 135 3.73 23.26 -1.65
C HIS A 135 2.78 22.48 -0.76
N PHE A 136 1.82 23.18 -0.18
CA PHE A 136 0.85 22.61 0.75
C PHE A 136 -0.58 22.93 0.33
N SER A 137 -1.48 21.96 0.52
CA SER A 137 -2.92 22.17 0.41
C SER A 137 -3.59 21.70 1.69
N LYS A 138 -4.45 22.56 2.25
CA LYS A 138 -5.23 22.22 3.44
C LYS A 138 -6.24 21.14 3.09
N ILE A 139 -6.28 20.08 3.91
CA ILE A 139 -7.34 19.09 3.86
C ILE A 139 -8.34 19.47 4.97
N PRO A 140 -9.55 19.96 4.63
CA PRO A 140 -10.54 20.26 5.65
C PRO A 140 -10.83 19.02 6.49
N GLN A 141 -10.53 19.11 7.78
CA GLN A 141 -10.74 18.03 8.74
C GLN A 141 -12.11 18.20 9.35
N LYS A 142 -13.03 17.29 9.05
CA LYS A 142 -14.39 17.40 9.57
C LYS A 142 -14.52 16.88 11.01
N TYR A 143 -13.57 16.05 11.50
CA TYR A 143 -13.75 15.26 12.73
C TYR A 143 -12.49 14.95 13.58
N PHE A 144 -11.33 15.62 13.43
CA PHE A 144 -10.10 15.23 14.16
C PHE A 144 -9.28 16.37 14.78
N LEU A 145 -8.52 16.03 15.84
CA LEU A 145 -7.62 16.86 16.65
C LEU A 145 -6.23 17.11 16.00
N PHE A 146 -6.09 16.99 14.68
CA PHE A 146 -4.78 17.14 14.06
C PHE A 146 -4.50 18.60 13.66
N PRO A 147 -3.23 19.01 13.62
CA PRO A 147 -2.87 20.36 13.19
C PRO A 147 -3.38 20.65 11.77
N GLU A 148 -4.03 21.80 11.56
CA GLU A 148 -4.54 22.21 10.24
C GLU A 148 -3.44 22.45 9.20
N ASP A 149 -2.20 22.60 9.66
CA ASP A 149 -0.99 22.89 8.89
C ASP A 149 -0.13 21.64 8.65
N SER A 150 -0.73 20.46 8.75
CA SER A 150 -0.03 19.19 8.55
C SER A 150 -0.91 18.16 7.85
N TRP A 151 -0.30 17.39 6.96
CA TRP A 151 -0.82 16.12 6.49
C TRP A 151 -0.48 15.03 7.49
N ASP A 152 -1.44 14.16 7.71
CA ASP A 152 -1.24 12.87 8.38
C ASP A 152 -1.95 11.78 7.56
N ARG A 153 -1.58 10.52 7.81
CA ARG A 153 -2.24 9.33 7.24
C ARG A 153 -2.32 9.31 5.70
N VAL A 154 -1.26 9.76 5.04
CA VAL A 154 -1.03 9.44 3.62
C VAL A 154 -0.90 7.93 3.49
N THR A 155 -1.74 7.31 2.65
CA THR A 155 -1.79 5.85 2.49
C THR A 155 -1.03 5.38 1.26
N CYS A 156 -1.05 6.17 0.19
CA CYS A 156 -0.43 5.83 -1.09
C CYS A 156 -0.20 7.07 -1.94
N SER A 157 0.64 6.92 -2.96
CA SER A 157 0.82 7.92 -4.00
C SER A 157 1.09 7.26 -5.35
N TYR A 158 0.83 8.00 -6.43
CA TYR A 158 1.07 7.58 -7.81
C TYR A 158 1.36 8.82 -8.66
N VAL A 159 2.26 8.70 -9.64
CA VAL A 159 2.52 9.76 -10.62
C VAL A 159 2.01 9.29 -11.97
N ASP A 160 1.04 10.01 -12.53
CA ASP A 160 0.44 9.66 -13.81
C ASP A 160 1.30 10.11 -15.00
N LYS A 161 0.73 10.04 -16.21
CA LYS A 161 1.44 10.36 -17.46
C LYS A 161 1.60 11.86 -17.72
N ASP A 162 0.84 12.70 -17.04
CA ASP A 162 0.86 14.15 -17.19
C ASP A 162 1.61 14.81 -16.01
N ASP A 163 2.46 14.02 -15.34
CA ASP A 163 3.22 14.40 -14.15
C ASP A 163 2.36 14.97 -13.01
N ILE A 164 1.14 14.47 -12.87
CA ILE A 164 0.31 14.75 -11.71
C ILE A 164 0.65 13.74 -10.61
N ILE A 165 1.04 14.24 -9.44
CA ILE A 165 1.22 13.43 -8.25
C ILE A 165 -0.14 13.28 -7.56
N TRP A 166 -0.68 12.08 -7.61
CA TRP A 166 -1.87 11.67 -6.86
C TRP A 166 -1.47 11.23 -5.46
N VAL A 167 -2.14 11.75 -4.45
CA VAL A 167 -1.92 11.42 -3.03
C VAL A 167 -3.23 10.95 -2.42
N GLY A 168 -3.23 9.72 -1.91
CA GLY A 168 -4.36 9.11 -1.21
C GLY A 168 -4.23 9.23 0.29
N PHE A 169 -5.35 9.49 0.96
CA PHE A 169 -5.43 9.67 2.41
C PHE A 169 -6.45 8.71 3.02
N TYR A 170 -6.21 8.38 4.30
CA TYR A 170 -7.20 7.79 5.19
C TYR A 170 -7.41 8.72 6.41
N LEU A 171 -8.51 9.44 6.42
CA LEU A 171 -8.86 10.43 7.44
C LEU A 171 -9.65 9.82 8.60
N GLY A 172 -9.52 8.51 8.86
CA GLY A 172 -10.23 7.82 9.94
C GLY A 172 -11.67 7.42 9.61
N GLU A 173 -12.30 6.69 10.53
CA GLU A 173 -13.65 6.10 10.39
C GLU A 173 -14.73 7.12 9.98
N TRP A 174 -14.61 8.35 10.49
CA TRP A 174 -15.59 9.41 10.24
C TRP A 174 -15.18 10.37 9.13
N GLY A 175 -13.89 10.39 8.76
CA GLY A 175 -13.34 11.28 7.74
C GLY A 175 -13.25 10.65 6.35
N GLY A 176 -13.27 9.32 6.27
CA GLY A 176 -13.16 8.60 4.99
C GLY A 176 -11.79 8.71 4.34
N GLY A 177 -11.79 8.61 3.02
CA GLY A 177 -10.63 8.85 2.18
C GLY A 177 -10.68 10.21 1.52
N LYS A 178 -9.52 10.64 1.04
CA LYS A 178 -9.38 11.82 0.19
C LYS A 178 -8.33 11.57 -0.88
N LEU A 179 -8.48 12.23 -2.02
CA LEU A 179 -7.48 12.32 -3.07
C LEU A 179 -7.09 13.78 -3.28
N LEU A 180 -5.78 14.05 -3.29
CA LEU A 180 -5.23 15.31 -3.77
C LEU A 180 -4.37 15.06 -5.00
N LEU A 181 -4.47 15.97 -5.97
CA LEU A 181 -3.71 15.96 -7.20
C LEU A 181 -2.78 17.16 -7.16
N PHE A 182 -1.49 16.95 -7.35
CA PHE A 182 -0.51 18.01 -7.45
C PHE A 182 0.12 18.01 -8.82
N ASN A 183 -0.12 19.06 -9.59
CA ASN A 183 0.49 19.24 -10.90
C ASN A 183 1.93 19.72 -10.72
N THR A 184 2.91 18.94 -11.20
CA THR A 184 4.32 19.31 -11.05
C THR A 184 4.74 20.47 -11.92
N ASP A 185 4.02 20.84 -12.96
CA ASP A 185 4.38 21.96 -13.83
C ASP A 185 3.85 23.27 -13.27
N THR A 186 2.56 23.32 -12.96
CA THR A 186 1.91 24.53 -12.42
C THR A 186 2.11 24.70 -10.91
N LYS A 187 2.59 23.66 -10.22
CA LYS A 187 2.76 23.61 -8.76
C LYS A 187 1.48 23.87 -7.96
N THR A 188 0.33 23.52 -8.54
CA THR A 188 -1.00 23.73 -7.93
C THR A 188 -1.65 22.41 -7.52
N PHE A 189 -2.47 22.50 -6.47
CA PHE A 189 -3.32 21.38 -6.03
C PHE A 189 -4.71 21.45 -6.64
N SER A 190 -5.27 20.29 -6.94
CA SER A 190 -6.67 20.08 -7.30
C SER A 190 -7.21 18.78 -6.68
N GLU A 191 -8.50 18.53 -6.88
CA GLU A 191 -9.18 17.30 -6.47
C GLU A 191 -9.85 16.66 -7.70
N PRO A 192 -10.00 15.32 -7.72
CA PRO A 192 -10.73 14.69 -8.81
C PRO A 192 -12.24 14.94 -8.64
N ILE A 193 -12.96 14.96 -9.74
CA ILE A 193 -14.41 15.11 -9.74
C ILE A 193 -15.02 13.76 -9.38
N LEU A 194 -15.52 13.63 -8.15
CA LEU A 194 -16.25 12.45 -7.71
C LEU A 194 -17.66 12.40 -8.33
N HIS A 195 -18.20 11.19 -8.50
CA HIS A 195 -19.59 11.03 -8.94
C HIS A 195 -20.54 11.67 -7.92
N LYS A 196 -21.69 12.21 -8.36
CA LYS A 196 -22.64 12.94 -7.50
C LYS A 196 -23.12 12.13 -6.29
N ASP A 197 -23.19 10.81 -6.46
CA ASP A 197 -23.61 9.87 -5.42
C ASP A 197 -22.49 9.52 -4.44
N THR A 198 -21.23 9.84 -4.77
CA THR A 198 -20.05 9.62 -3.92
C THR A 198 -19.69 10.91 -3.20
N LYS A 199 -20.50 11.29 -2.18
CA LYS A 199 -20.22 12.47 -1.35
C LYS A 199 -19.00 12.30 -0.44
N VAL A 200 -18.65 11.07 -0.10
CA VAL A 200 -17.48 10.72 0.72
C VAL A 200 -16.77 9.55 0.07
N LEU A 201 -15.48 9.72 -0.22
CA LEU A 201 -14.65 8.64 -0.73
C LEU A 201 -14.32 7.68 0.42
N PRO A 202 -14.38 6.35 0.25
CA PRO A 202 -13.82 5.43 1.23
C PRO A 202 -12.29 5.57 1.35
N PRO A 203 -11.67 5.07 2.44
CA PRO A 203 -10.23 5.06 2.62
C PRO A 203 -9.50 4.53 1.38
N VAL A 204 -8.56 5.32 0.84
CA VAL A 204 -7.79 4.95 -0.35
C VAL A 204 -6.74 3.93 0.03
N GLN A 205 -6.81 2.73 -0.56
CA GLN A 205 -5.90 1.62 -0.28
C GLN A 205 -4.71 1.59 -1.24
N SER A 206 -4.92 1.94 -2.51
CA SER A 206 -3.85 2.06 -3.49
C SER A 206 -4.25 2.94 -4.67
N LEU A 207 -3.24 3.51 -5.33
CA LEU A 207 -3.34 4.22 -6.59
C LEU A 207 -2.45 3.52 -7.61
N PHE A 208 -2.98 3.29 -8.81
CA PHE A 208 -2.29 2.54 -9.87
C PHE A 208 -2.85 2.90 -11.24
N GLY A 209 -2.09 2.68 -12.29
CA GLY A 209 -2.51 3.08 -13.62
C GLY A 209 -1.46 2.77 -14.68
N ASP A 210 -1.72 3.26 -15.87
CA ASP A 210 -0.80 3.25 -17.01
C ASP A 210 -0.78 4.63 -17.68
N SER A 211 -0.23 4.71 -18.89
CA SER A 211 -0.18 5.96 -19.66
C SER A 211 -1.53 6.46 -20.15
N THR A 212 -2.62 5.75 -19.91
CA THR A 212 -3.94 6.10 -20.42
C THR A 212 -4.91 6.48 -19.31
N THR A 213 -4.69 6.00 -18.09
CA THR A 213 -5.66 6.17 -17.01
C THR A 213 -5.08 5.92 -15.63
N VAL A 214 -5.76 6.46 -14.62
CA VAL A 214 -5.53 6.19 -13.20
C VAL A 214 -6.69 5.40 -12.62
N TYR A 215 -6.40 4.55 -11.65
CA TYR A 215 -7.35 3.80 -10.84
C TYR A 215 -7.02 4.00 -9.36
N ALA A 216 -8.04 3.87 -8.51
CA ALA A 216 -7.88 3.73 -7.08
C ALA A 216 -8.62 2.48 -6.60
N SER A 217 -8.04 1.77 -5.63
CA SER A 217 -8.83 0.89 -4.78
C SER A 217 -9.15 1.60 -3.47
N VAL A 218 -10.40 1.47 -3.04
CA VAL A 218 -10.92 2.13 -1.83
C VAL A 218 -11.74 1.13 -1.03
N SER A 219 -11.74 1.20 0.31
CA SER A 219 -12.55 0.26 1.11
C SER A 219 -12.91 0.79 2.49
N TRP A 220 -14.17 0.51 2.85
CA TRP A 220 -14.66 0.41 4.23
C TRP A 220 -14.89 -1.09 4.53
N SER A 221 -16.14 -1.44 4.82
CA SER A 221 -16.66 -2.81 4.93
C SER A 221 -16.87 -3.50 3.59
N ASN A 222 -17.13 -2.73 2.54
CA ASN A 222 -17.04 -3.20 1.16
C ASN A 222 -16.06 -2.30 0.41
N GLY A 223 -15.35 -2.90 -0.55
CA GLY A 223 -14.40 -2.16 -1.36
C GLY A 223 -14.88 -1.91 -2.77
N SER A 224 -14.27 -0.90 -3.39
CA SER A 224 -14.51 -0.54 -4.79
C SER A 224 -13.19 -0.31 -5.52
N VAL A 225 -13.22 -0.54 -6.84
CA VAL A 225 -12.19 -0.06 -7.77
C VAL A 225 -12.80 1.10 -8.54
N ILE A 226 -12.17 2.26 -8.44
CA ILE A 226 -12.56 3.51 -9.11
C ILE A 226 -11.62 3.74 -10.27
N HIS A 227 -12.18 4.11 -11.41
CA HIS A 227 -11.49 4.48 -12.64
C HIS A 227 -11.58 6.00 -12.83
N PHE A 228 -10.45 6.65 -13.11
CA PHE A 228 -10.38 8.08 -13.35
C PHE A 228 -10.01 8.35 -14.80
N GLN A 229 -10.94 8.99 -15.52
CA GLN A 229 -10.71 9.51 -16.87
C GLN A 229 -10.89 11.03 -16.82
N ASP A 230 -9.86 11.78 -17.25
CA ASP A 230 -9.83 13.25 -17.20
C ASP A 230 -10.20 13.79 -15.80
N PHE A 231 -9.61 13.18 -14.77
CA PHE A 231 -9.85 13.45 -13.35
C PHE A 231 -11.30 13.20 -12.88
N ARG A 232 -12.17 12.57 -13.68
CA ARG A 232 -13.54 12.20 -13.30
C ARG A 232 -13.61 10.76 -12.85
N ALA A 233 -14.17 10.54 -11.67
CA ALA A 233 -14.33 9.22 -11.08
C ALA A 233 -15.53 8.46 -11.67
N THR A 234 -15.30 7.20 -12.03
CA THR A 234 -16.33 6.22 -12.36
C THR A 234 -16.08 4.94 -11.55
N VAL A 235 -17.13 4.34 -11.00
CA VAL A 235 -16.98 3.08 -10.26
C VAL A 235 -16.85 1.95 -11.29
N LEU A 236 -15.66 1.35 -11.37
CA LEU A 236 -15.40 0.21 -12.26
C LEU A 236 -15.97 -1.08 -11.67
N PHE A 237 -15.82 -1.24 -10.35
CA PHE A 237 -16.30 -2.38 -9.60
C PHE A 237 -16.65 -1.93 -8.19
N GLU A 238 -17.79 -2.39 -7.69
CA GLU A 238 -18.20 -2.23 -6.30
C GLU A 238 -18.52 -3.62 -5.75
N SER A 239 -17.83 -3.98 -4.69
CA SER A 239 -18.12 -5.19 -3.94
C SER A 239 -19.41 -4.99 -3.15
N LYS A 240 -20.32 -5.96 -3.23
CA LYS A 240 -21.61 -5.92 -2.53
C LYS A 240 -21.84 -7.20 -1.77
N ASN A 241 -22.49 -7.07 -0.62
CA ASN A 241 -23.04 -8.20 0.09
C ASN A 241 -24.04 -8.93 -0.81
N HIS A 242 -24.10 -10.26 -0.70
CA HIS A 242 -25.01 -11.08 -1.47
C HIS A 242 -25.55 -12.23 -0.62
N TRP A 243 -26.70 -12.75 -0.98
CA TRP A 243 -27.32 -13.86 -0.26
C TRP A 243 -26.71 -15.19 -0.68
N GLY A 244 -26.38 -16.02 0.32
CA GLY A 244 -25.97 -17.40 0.11
C GLY A 244 -27.08 -18.28 -0.47
N LYS A 245 -26.73 -19.51 -0.84
CA LYS A 245 -27.73 -20.51 -1.23
C LYS A 245 -28.58 -20.85 0.01
N PRO A 246 -29.92 -20.99 -0.14
CA PRO A 246 -30.75 -21.43 0.97
C PRO A 246 -30.29 -22.79 1.46
N PHE A 247 -30.18 -22.96 2.78
CA PHE A 247 -29.83 -24.24 3.39
C PHE A 247 -30.83 -24.64 4.48
N GLY A 248 -30.85 -25.96 4.77
CA GLY A 248 -31.74 -26.55 5.76
C GLY A 248 -33.22 -26.61 5.34
N LYS A 249 -34.03 -27.22 6.20
CA LYS A 249 -35.48 -27.41 5.98
C LYS A 249 -36.26 -26.10 5.81
N TYR A 250 -35.75 -25.01 6.41
CA TYR A 250 -36.41 -23.71 6.45
C TYR A 250 -35.92 -22.73 5.36
N LYS A 251 -35.05 -23.16 4.44
CA LYS A 251 -34.50 -22.32 3.35
C LYS A 251 -33.89 -21.00 3.86
N ILE A 252 -33.19 -21.05 4.98
CA ILE A 252 -32.53 -19.86 5.55
C ILE A 252 -31.41 -19.44 4.59
N GLN A 253 -31.32 -18.15 4.30
CA GLN A 253 -30.23 -17.54 3.52
C GLN A 253 -29.41 -16.65 4.44
N GLU A 254 -28.12 -16.91 4.52
CA GLU A 254 -27.18 -16.04 5.21
C GLU A 254 -26.67 -14.95 4.26
N SER A 255 -26.52 -13.73 4.77
CA SER A 255 -25.85 -12.66 4.04
C SER A 255 -24.36 -12.96 4.04
N ILE A 256 -23.78 -13.06 2.84
CA ILE A 256 -22.34 -13.17 2.63
C ILE A 256 -21.82 -11.77 2.38
N GLU A 257 -20.90 -11.32 3.23
CA GLU A 257 -20.23 -10.03 3.06
C GLU A 257 -19.46 -9.98 1.75
N GLY A 258 -19.45 -8.79 1.14
CA GLY A 258 -18.63 -8.56 -0.03
C GLY A 258 -17.13 -8.61 0.31
N GLU A 259 -16.32 -8.60 -0.74
CA GLU A 259 -14.88 -8.37 -0.65
C GLU A 259 -14.55 -6.97 -0.10
N HIS A 260 -13.71 -6.92 0.93
CA HIS A 260 -12.98 -5.71 1.34
C HIS A 260 -11.80 -5.56 0.38
N ILE A 261 -11.83 -4.54 -0.48
CA ILE A 261 -10.82 -4.39 -1.53
C ILE A 261 -9.62 -3.64 -0.98
N GLY A 262 -8.50 -4.34 -0.91
CA GLY A 262 -7.23 -3.80 -0.46
C GLY A 262 -6.36 -3.24 -1.59
N PRO A 263 -5.03 -3.34 -1.43
CA PRO A 263 -4.08 -2.94 -2.45
C PRO A 263 -4.36 -3.63 -3.79
N ALA A 264 -4.25 -2.84 -4.84
CA ALA A 264 -4.49 -3.27 -6.20
C ALA A 264 -3.37 -2.77 -7.13
N THR A 265 -3.29 -3.37 -8.31
CA THR A 265 -2.30 -3.02 -9.32
C THR A 265 -2.79 -3.37 -10.72
N LEU A 266 -2.21 -2.69 -11.70
CA LEU A 266 -2.43 -2.96 -13.12
C LEU A 266 -1.22 -3.72 -13.69
N SER A 267 -1.49 -4.82 -14.38
CA SER A 267 -0.49 -5.54 -15.17
C SER A 267 -0.41 -4.99 -16.59
N ARG A 268 0.74 -4.40 -16.90
CA ARG A 268 1.11 -3.98 -18.26
C ARG A 268 1.30 -5.15 -19.25
N TYR A 269 1.34 -6.38 -18.76
CA TYR A 269 1.69 -7.57 -19.56
C TYR A 269 0.48 -8.30 -20.15
N ASP A 270 -0.71 -8.09 -19.57
CA ASP A 270 -1.92 -8.83 -19.95
C ASP A 270 -3.23 -8.09 -19.63
N ASN A 271 -3.16 -6.76 -19.60
CA ASN A 271 -4.30 -5.85 -19.41
C ASN A 271 -5.20 -6.23 -18.21
N SER A 272 -4.58 -6.77 -17.15
CA SER A 272 -5.30 -7.31 -16.01
C SER A 272 -5.14 -6.42 -14.78
N ILE A 273 -6.24 -6.20 -14.06
CA ILE A 273 -6.23 -5.59 -12.73
C ILE A 273 -6.20 -6.71 -11.71
N TYR A 274 -5.34 -6.58 -10.71
CA TYR A 274 -5.28 -7.44 -9.55
C TYR A 274 -5.65 -6.64 -8.31
N PHE A 275 -6.44 -7.21 -7.41
CA PHE A 275 -6.63 -6.65 -6.07
C PHE A 275 -6.56 -7.76 -5.02
N GLY A 276 -6.05 -7.42 -3.84
CA GLY A 276 -6.14 -8.28 -2.66
C GLY A 276 -7.40 -7.99 -1.87
N SER A 277 -7.96 -9.00 -1.22
CA SER A 277 -9.06 -8.90 -0.26
C SER A 277 -8.83 -9.84 0.92
N GLN A 278 -9.79 -9.88 1.85
CA GLN A 278 -9.83 -10.88 2.91
C GLN A 278 -9.94 -12.32 2.37
N ASN A 279 -10.59 -12.53 1.21
CA ASN A 279 -10.84 -13.86 0.66
C ASN A 279 -9.79 -14.33 -0.35
N GLY A 280 -8.90 -13.44 -0.80
CA GLY A 280 -7.78 -13.79 -1.67
C GLY A 280 -7.35 -12.65 -2.59
N ILE A 281 -6.57 -12.98 -3.61
CA ILE A 281 -6.20 -12.07 -4.69
C ILE A 281 -7.04 -12.40 -5.91
N PHE A 282 -7.73 -11.40 -6.44
CA PHE A 282 -8.62 -11.49 -7.57
C PHE A 282 -8.00 -10.84 -8.80
N ARG A 283 -8.43 -11.29 -9.98
CA ARG A 283 -8.01 -10.77 -11.28
C ARG A 283 -9.20 -10.46 -12.17
N GLY A 284 -9.23 -9.26 -12.73
CA GLY A 284 -10.15 -8.83 -13.78
C GLY A 284 -9.38 -8.45 -15.06
N ASN A 285 -9.98 -8.61 -16.23
CA ASN A 285 -9.43 -8.14 -17.51
C ASN A 285 -10.12 -6.84 -17.92
N ARG A 286 -9.36 -5.75 -18.13
CA ARG A 286 -9.89 -4.42 -18.48
C ARG A 286 -10.63 -4.36 -19.81
N SER A 287 -10.40 -5.31 -20.70
CA SER A 287 -11.12 -5.44 -21.98
C SER A 287 -12.50 -6.10 -21.82
N LYS A 288 -12.90 -6.46 -20.60
CA LYS A 288 -14.21 -7.05 -20.30
C LYS A 288 -14.98 -6.13 -19.35
N ASP A 289 -16.28 -6.37 -19.24
CA ASP A 289 -17.07 -5.76 -18.19
C ASP A 289 -16.59 -6.23 -16.81
N LEU A 290 -16.18 -5.29 -15.96
CA LEU A 290 -15.69 -5.55 -14.60
C LEU A 290 -16.67 -5.09 -13.52
N ALA A 291 -17.85 -4.58 -13.88
CA ALA A 291 -18.85 -4.11 -12.93
C ALA A 291 -19.39 -5.24 -12.04
N ASN A 292 -19.35 -6.49 -12.52
CA ASN A 292 -19.84 -7.66 -11.81
C ASN A 292 -18.72 -8.53 -11.23
N VAL A 293 -18.85 -8.92 -9.96
CA VAL A 293 -17.91 -9.82 -9.26
C VAL A 293 -17.67 -11.14 -9.99
N LYS A 294 -18.66 -11.66 -10.74
CA LYS A 294 -18.52 -12.90 -11.53
C LYS A 294 -17.44 -12.80 -12.62
N ASN A 295 -17.10 -11.59 -13.06
CA ASN A 295 -16.06 -11.35 -14.06
C ASN A 295 -14.66 -11.21 -13.42
N TRP A 296 -14.59 -11.26 -12.08
CA TRP A 296 -13.35 -11.32 -11.32
C TRP A 296 -13.04 -12.76 -10.94
N LYS A 297 -11.87 -13.24 -11.34
CA LYS A 297 -11.41 -14.57 -11.00
C LYS A 297 -10.53 -14.51 -9.76
N LYS A 298 -10.90 -15.24 -8.70
CA LYS A 298 -10.00 -15.51 -7.58
C LYS A 298 -8.83 -16.38 -8.03
N ILE A 299 -7.60 -15.88 -7.86
CA ILE A 299 -6.38 -16.51 -8.36
C ILE A 299 -5.64 -17.28 -7.26
N VAL A 300 -5.63 -16.74 -6.04
CA VAL A 300 -4.95 -17.36 -4.89
C VAL A 300 -5.56 -16.86 -3.58
N SER A 301 -5.55 -17.71 -2.54
CA SER A 301 -5.86 -17.33 -1.16
C SER A 301 -4.62 -17.49 -0.29
N PRO A 302 -3.82 -16.44 -0.07
CA PRO A 302 -2.78 -16.50 0.94
C PRO A 302 -3.43 -16.71 2.30
N THR A 303 -2.82 -17.53 3.16
CA THR A 303 -3.32 -17.76 4.51
C THR A 303 -3.41 -16.42 5.27
N SER A 304 -4.59 -16.11 5.80
CA SER A 304 -4.83 -14.90 6.60
C SER A 304 -4.97 -15.28 8.06
N ASN A 305 -4.04 -14.82 8.90
CA ASN A 305 -4.21 -14.86 10.35
C ASN A 305 -4.67 -13.47 10.79
N TRP A 306 -5.77 -13.40 11.53
CA TRP A 306 -6.23 -12.15 12.13
C TRP A 306 -5.45 -11.87 13.42
N PHE A 307 -5.09 -10.60 13.64
CA PHE A 307 -4.46 -10.16 14.88
C PHE A 307 -5.08 -8.82 15.30
N ILE A 308 -5.31 -8.67 16.60
CA ILE A 308 -5.81 -7.43 17.20
C ILE A 308 -4.81 -6.29 16.92
N GLY A 309 -5.31 -5.10 16.53
CA GLY A 309 -4.48 -3.89 16.36
C GLY A 309 -3.83 -3.69 14.99
N GLN A 310 -4.37 -4.28 13.91
CA GLN A 310 -3.97 -3.88 12.56
C GLN A 310 -4.32 -2.41 12.28
N PRO A 311 -3.52 -1.67 11.48
CA PRO A 311 -3.66 -0.21 11.31
C PRO A 311 -4.99 0.25 10.68
N ILE A 312 -5.80 -0.69 10.18
CA ILE A 312 -7.21 -0.48 9.80
C ILE A 312 -7.99 -1.48 10.66
N SER A 313 -8.20 -1.15 11.93
CA SER A 313 -8.72 -2.05 12.97
C SER A 313 -10.23 -2.28 12.90
N PHE A 314 -10.90 -1.71 11.90
CA PHE A 314 -12.36 -1.68 11.82
C PHE A 314 -12.96 -2.72 10.87
N ASP A 315 -12.17 -3.45 10.07
CA ASP A 315 -12.74 -4.44 9.17
C ASP A 315 -11.76 -5.55 8.76
N SER A 316 -12.35 -6.70 8.40
CA SER A 316 -11.85 -8.03 7.99
C SER A 316 -10.33 -8.21 7.73
N PRO A 317 -9.71 -9.36 8.10
CA PRO A 317 -8.25 -9.60 8.01
C PRO A 317 -7.67 -9.44 6.59
N MET A 318 -7.35 -8.20 6.21
CA MET A 318 -6.60 -7.91 5.01
C MET A 318 -5.11 -8.13 5.25
N ASN A 319 -4.63 -9.30 4.83
CA ASN A 319 -3.23 -9.65 4.99
C ASN A 319 -2.33 -9.06 3.89
N VAL A 320 -2.88 -8.69 2.72
CA VAL A 320 -2.11 -8.13 1.61
C VAL A 320 -1.93 -6.62 1.78
N ALA A 321 -0.68 -6.15 1.77
CA ALA A 321 -0.30 -4.75 1.94
C ALA A 321 0.20 -4.07 0.65
N LYS A 322 0.65 -4.84 -0.34
CA LYS A 322 1.11 -4.33 -1.64
C LYS A 322 1.05 -5.44 -2.67
N ILE A 323 0.75 -5.12 -3.93
CA ILE A 323 0.81 -6.05 -5.07
C ILE A 323 1.53 -5.35 -6.23
N VAL A 324 2.44 -6.05 -6.90
CA VAL A 324 3.13 -5.58 -8.11
C VAL A 324 3.08 -6.69 -9.16
N ALA A 325 2.55 -6.39 -10.34
CA ALA A 325 2.58 -7.30 -11.47
C ALA A 325 4.01 -7.39 -12.04
N THR A 326 4.56 -8.60 -12.12
CA THR A 326 5.94 -8.84 -12.57
C THR A 326 6.01 -9.55 -13.93
N GLY A 327 4.87 -10.00 -14.46
CA GLY A 327 4.75 -10.62 -15.78
C GLY A 327 3.31 -11.02 -16.08
N LYS A 328 3.06 -11.59 -17.26
CA LYS A 328 1.74 -12.11 -17.64
C LYS A 328 1.30 -13.21 -16.66
N GLY A 329 0.22 -12.98 -15.91
CA GLY A 329 -0.23 -13.89 -14.86
C GLY A 329 0.70 -14.01 -13.64
N LYS A 330 1.73 -13.17 -13.52
CA LYS A 330 2.73 -13.21 -12.43
C LYS A 330 2.69 -11.94 -11.60
N PHE A 331 2.77 -12.09 -10.29
CA PHE A 331 2.86 -10.96 -9.38
C PHE A 331 3.62 -11.31 -8.12
N VAL A 332 4.12 -10.26 -7.48
CA VAL A 332 4.68 -10.30 -6.14
C VAL A 332 3.76 -9.48 -5.23
N PHE A 333 3.53 -9.97 -4.02
CA PHE A 333 2.77 -9.22 -3.02
C PHE A 333 3.46 -9.24 -1.66
N LEU A 334 3.21 -8.19 -0.89
CA LEU A 334 3.61 -8.11 0.51
C LEU A 334 2.44 -8.59 1.36
N SER A 335 2.69 -9.60 2.18
CA SER A 335 1.81 -9.97 3.28
C SER A 335 2.32 -9.32 4.57
N ARG A 336 1.40 -8.73 5.34
CA ARG A 336 1.70 -8.11 6.64
C ARG A 336 2.33 -9.09 7.64
N LEU A 337 2.05 -10.39 7.48
CA LEU A 337 2.36 -11.43 8.48
C LEU A 337 3.22 -12.56 7.93
N ASN A 338 3.09 -12.87 6.63
CA ASN A 338 3.72 -14.05 6.03
C ASN A 338 4.92 -13.73 5.15
N GLY A 339 5.30 -12.45 5.05
CA GLY A 339 6.43 -11.98 4.27
C GLY A 339 6.07 -11.69 2.80
N ILE A 340 6.97 -11.99 1.86
CA ILE A 340 6.78 -11.67 0.45
C ILE A 340 6.30 -12.93 -0.30
N GLY A 341 5.15 -12.81 -0.96
CA GLY A 341 4.56 -13.87 -1.76
C GLY A 341 4.87 -13.69 -3.25
N PHE A 342 5.38 -14.75 -3.88
CA PHE A 342 5.64 -14.84 -5.31
C PHE A 342 4.61 -15.76 -5.93
N PHE A 343 3.78 -15.22 -6.81
CA PHE A 343 2.81 -15.99 -7.58
C PHE A 343 3.25 -16.09 -9.03
N ASP A 344 3.46 -17.32 -9.50
CA ASP A 344 3.84 -17.62 -10.88
C ASP A 344 3.21 -18.95 -11.30
N ASN A 345 2.51 -18.96 -12.44
CA ASN A 345 1.93 -20.16 -13.05
C ASN A 345 1.10 -21.02 -12.07
N GLY A 346 0.24 -20.38 -11.27
CA GLY A 346 -0.63 -21.08 -10.31
C GLY A 346 0.06 -21.50 -9.02
N ARG A 347 1.37 -21.26 -8.86
CA ARG A 347 2.14 -21.63 -7.67
C ARG A 347 2.45 -20.39 -6.83
N LEU A 348 2.10 -20.47 -5.56
CA LEU A 348 2.47 -19.50 -4.55
C LEU A 348 3.72 -19.98 -3.78
N THR A 349 4.70 -19.10 -3.61
CA THR A 349 5.82 -19.31 -2.68
C THR A 349 5.97 -18.09 -1.78
N MET A 350 6.12 -18.33 -0.48
CA MET A 350 6.32 -17.28 0.51
C MET A 350 7.78 -17.25 0.95
N ILE A 351 8.36 -16.05 1.02
CA ILE A 351 9.67 -15.79 1.63
C ILE A 351 9.45 -15.01 2.91
N LYS A 352 9.99 -15.56 4.01
CA LYS A 352 9.99 -14.96 5.34
C LYS A 352 11.34 -14.30 5.61
#